data_AF-A0A957X1E4-F1
#
_entry.id   AF-A0A957X1E4-F1
#
_cell.length_a   1.000
_cell.length_b   1.000
_cell.length_c   1.000
_cell.angle_alpha   90.00
_cell.angle_beta   90.00
_cell.angle_gamma   90.00
#
_symmetry.space_group_name_H-M   'P 1'
#
loop_
_entity.id
_entity.type
_entity.pdbx_description
1 polymer ?
#
loop_
_entity_poly.entity_id
_entity_poly.type
_entity_poly.pdbx_seq_one_letter_code
_entity_poly.pdbx_strand_id
1 'polypeptide(L)' 'VADPVSVTIPPDADAGTYTIYLGFYHPAADFERLPVFDEQGTALANREYPLFTLTVTPVTQ' A
#
# COMPACT_ATOMS: atom_id res chain seq x y z
N VAL A 1 -4.22 16.49 11.21
CA VAL A 1 -3.12 15.68 11.76
C VAL A 1 -2.55 14.87 10.61
N ALA A 2 -1.25 14.91 10.38
CA ALA A 2 -0.55 14.04 9.45
C ALA A 2 0.36 13.13 10.28
N ASP A 3 0.34 11.84 10.00
CA ASP A 3 1.17 10.84 10.68
C ASP A 3 2.18 10.26 9.66
N PRO A 4 3.47 10.66 9.71
CA PRO A 4 4.46 10.19 8.76
C PRO A 4 4.90 8.76 9.09
N VAL A 5 4.95 7.91 8.06
CA VAL A 5 5.45 6.53 8.17
C VAL A 5 6.65 6.37 7.25
N SER A 6 7.75 5.82 7.78
CA SER A 6 8.94 5.48 6.99
C SER A 6 8.85 4.03 6.52
N VAL A 7 8.94 3.82 5.20
CA VAL A 7 9.07 2.50 4.59
C VAL A 7 10.50 2.36 4.08
N THR A 8 11.19 1.30 4.52
CA THR A 8 12.56 1.01 4.07
C THR A 8 12.50 0.01 2.92
N ILE A 9 13.13 0.34 1.80
CA ILE A 9 13.29 -0.57 0.66
C ILE A 9 14.51 -1.46 0.96
N PRO A 10 14.38 -2.79 0.95
CA PRO A 10 15.52 -3.68 1.10
C PRO A 10 16.59 -3.40 0.04
N PRO A 11 17.90 -3.48 0.38
CA PRO A 11 18.97 -3.22 -0.59
C PRO A 11 19.04 -4.27 -1.72
N ASP A 12 18.43 -5.42 -1.49
CA ASP A 12 18.29 -6.55 -2.41
C ASP A 12 16.88 -6.64 -3.03
N ALA A 13 16.06 -5.61 -2.87
CA ALA A 13 14.77 -5.55 -3.55
C ALA A 13 14.97 -5.61 -5.07
N ASP A 14 14.21 -6.47 -5.73
CA ASP A 14 14.25 -6.60 -7.18
C ASP A 14 13.98 -5.24 -7.86
N ALA A 15 14.62 -5.00 -8.99
CA ALA A 15 14.31 -3.84 -9.79
C ALA A 15 12.90 -3.98 -10.38
N GLY A 16 12.11 -2.91 -10.33
CA GLY A 16 10.75 -2.94 -10.84
C GLY A 16 9.89 -1.79 -10.35
N THR A 17 8.64 -1.78 -10.82
CA THR A 17 7.62 -0.84 -10.36
C THR A 17 6.82 -1.49 -9.23
N TYR A 18 6.86 -0.84 -8.06
CA TYR A 18 6.10 -1.23 -6.89
C TYR A 18 4.94 -0.28 -6.70
N THR A 19 3.76 -0.82 -6.40
CA THR A 19 2.61 -0.03 -5.96
C THR A 19 2.50 -0.13 -4.45
N ILE A 20 2.49 1.01 -3.77
CA ILE A 20 2.22 1.08 -2.34
C ILE A 20 0.71 1.21 -2.15
N TYR A 21 0.14 0.30 -1.35
CA TYR A 21 -1.28 0.25 -1.04
C TYR A 21 -1.55 0.67 0.40
N LEU A 22 -2.71 1.29 0.62
CA LEU A 22 -3.25 1.63 1.93
C LEU A 22 -4.52 0.80 2.21
N GLY A 23 -4.60 0.19 3.39
CA GLY A 23 -5.79 -0.51 3.86
C GLY A 23 -6.11 -0.13 5.30
N PHE A 24 -7.40 -0.15 5.65
CA PHE A 24 -7.85 0.05 7.01
C PHE A 24 -8.31 -1.27 7.62
N TYR A 25 -8.10 -1.42 8.92
CA TYR A 25 -8.44 -2.64 9.65
C TYR A 25 -9.29 -2.29 10.86
N HIS A 26 -10.26 -3.16 11.18
CA HIS A 26 -11.12 -2.97 12.34
C HIS A 26 -10.50 -3.67 13.58
N PRO A 27 -9.97 -2.93 14.57
CA PRO A 27 -9.19 -3.53 15.66
C PRO A 27 -10.03 -4.42 16.57
N ALA A 28 -11.34 -4.18 16.69
CA ALA A 28 -12.24 -4.99 17.52
C ALA A 28 -12.89 -6.16 16.76
N ALA A 29 -12.51 -6.39 15.50
CA ALA A 29 -12.97 -7.50 14.68
C ALA A 29 -11.76 -8.29 14.15
N ASP A 30 -10.89 -8.73 15.07
CA ASP A 30 -9.68 -9.53 14.78
C ASP A 30 -8.78 -8.93 13.69
N PHE A 31 -8.73 -7.59 13.62
CA PHE A 31 -8.03 -6.86 12.57
C PHE A 31 -8.47 -7.28 11.15
N GLU A 32 -9.77 -7.51 10.93
CA GLU A 32 -10.30 -7.70 9.59
C GLU A 32 -10.11 -6.42 8.75
N ARG A 33 -9.73 -6.59 7.47
CA ARG A 33 -9.59 -5.48 6.52
C ARG A 33 -10.97 -4.94 6.11
N LEU A 34 -11.19 -3.66 6.33
CA LEU A 34 -12.41 -2.93 5.98
C LEU A 34 -12.56 -2.80 4.45
N PRO A 35 -13.79 -2.88 3.91
CA PRO A 35 -14.02 -2.66 2.49
C PRO A 35 -13.64 -1.23 2.08
N VAL A 36 -13.02 -1.11 0.90
CA VAL A 36 -12.68 0.17 0.28
C VAL A 36 -13.45 0.27 -1.02
N PHE A 37 -14.01 1.44 -1.28
CA PHE A 37 -14.80 1.73 -2.48
C PHE A 37 -14.14 2.86 -3.27
N ASP A 38 -14.28 2.82 -4.59
CA ASP A 38 -13.92 3.94 -5.45
C ASP A 38 -14.96 5.08 -5.37
N GLU A 39 -14.71 6.15 -6.12
CA GLU A 39 -15.58 7.34 -6.17
C GLU A 39 -16.99 7.03 -6.71
N GLN A 40 -17.14 5.93 -7.45
CA GLN A 40 -18.41 5.47 -8.00
C GLN A 40 -19.13 4.50 -7.05
N GLY A 41 -18.54 4.19 -5.89
CA GLY A 41 -19.08 3.25 -4.91
C GLY A 41 -18.81 1.78 -5.25
N THR A 42 -17.93 1.49 -6.21
CA THR A 42 -17.53 0.12 -6.56
C THR A 42 -16.51 -0.38 -5.56
N ALA A 43 -16.71 -1.58 -5.02
CA ALA A 43 -15.77 -2.18 -4.08
C ALA A 43 -14.44 -2.56 -4.77
N LEU A 44 -13.32 -2.23 -4.16
CA LEU A 44 -12.00 -2.66 -4.60
C LEU A 44 -11.73 -4.10 -4.17
N ALA A 45 -11.26 -4.94 -5.09
CA ALA A 45 -11.17 -6.40 -4.91
C ALA A 45 -10.35 -6.81 -3.67
N ASN A 46 -9.21 -6.15 -3.44
CA ASN A 46 -8.32 -6.44 -2.30
C ASN A 46 -8.60 -5.57 -1.06
N ARG A 47 -9.67 -4.76 -1.08
CA ARG A 47 -10.02 -3.82 0.00
C ARG A 47 -8.87 -2.87 0.38
N GLU A 48 -8.11 -2.42 -0.61
CA GLU A 48 -6.95 -1.54 -0.45
C GLU A 48 -6.92 -0.48 -1.55
N TYR A 49 -6.45 0.72 -1.22
CA TYR A 49 -6.34 1.86 -2.13
C TYR A 49 -4.88 2.03 -2.60
N PRO A 50 -4.61 2.17 -3.91
CA PRO A 50 -3.26 2.45 -4.40
C PRO A 50 -2.87 3.89 -4.05
N LEU A 51 -1.84 4.07 -3.23
CA LEU A 51 -1.41 5.38 -2.74
C LEU A 51 -0.46 6.06 -3.73
N PHE A 52 0.60 5.37 -4.14
CA PHE A 52 1.55 5.81 -5.16
C PHE A 52 2.33 4.64 -5.73
N THR A 53 3.00 4.87 -6.86
CA THR A 53 3.95 3.94 -7.45
C THR A 53 5.38 4.44 -7.25
N LEU A 54 6.30 3.50 -7.07
CA LEU A 54 7.73 3.75 -6.94
C LEU A 54 8.48 2.84 -7.89
N THR A 55 9.45 3.39 -8.61
CA THR A 55 10.39 2.61 -9.42
C THR A 55 11.64 2.34 -8.60
N VAL A 56 11.92 1.06 -8.33
CA VAL A 56 13.19 0.60 -7.77
C VAL A 56 14.12 0.30 -8.93
N THR A 57 15.24 1.03 -8.99
CA THR A 57 16.31 0.78 -9.95
C THR A 57 17.37 -0.13 -9.33
N PRO A 58 18.07 -0.95 -10.14
CA PRO A 58 19.20 -1.72 -9.63
C PRO A 58 20.21 -0.82 -8.93
N VAL A 59 20.77 -1.27 -7.81
CA VAL A 59 21.93 -0.62 -7.21
C VAL A 59 23.09 -0.80 -8.19
N THR A 60 23.48 0.27 -8.87
CA THR A 60 24.71 0.24 -9.67
C THR A 60 25.87 0.24 -8.67
N GLN A 61 26.56 -0.90 -8.53
CA GLN A 61 27.79 -0.98 -7.74
C GLN A 61 28.94 -0.27 -8.44
#